data_AF-A0A744CD36-F1
#
_entry.id   AF-A0A744CD36-F1
#
_cell.length_a   1.000
_cell.length_b   1.000
_cell.length_c   1.000
_cell.angle_alpha   90.00
_cell.angle_beta   90.00
_cell.angle_gamma   90.00
#
_symmetry.space_group_name_H-M   'P 1'
#
loop_
_entity.id
_entity.type
_entity.pdbx_description
1 polymer ?
#
loop_
_entity_poly.entity_id
_entity_poly.type
_entity_poly.pdbx_seq_one_letter_code
_entity_poly.pdbx_strand_id
1 'polypeptide(L)' 'MEPWPFDNISPEDWAALPDEDKAMIEALTMAFIAEVNRQRTVDPYLRPGE' A
#
# COMPACT_ATOMS: atom_id res chain seq x y z
N MET A 1 -6.02 -3.05 -17.45
CA MET A 1 -6.62 -3.30 -16.13
C MET A 1 -5.44 -3.52 -15.22
N GLU A 2 -5.18 -2.60 -14.28
CA GLU A 2 -4.09 -2.80 -13.33
C GLU A 2 -4.38 -4.05 -12.48
N PRO A 3 -3.36 -4.83 -12.09
CA PRO A 3 -3.56 -6.00 -11.26
C PRO A 3 -4.20 -5.60 -9.93
N TRP A 4 -5.09 -6.46 -9.44
CA TRP A 4 -5.74 -6.28 -8.16
C TRP A 4 -4.69 -6.21 -7.03
N PRO A 5 -4.69 -5.16 -6.18
CA PRO A 5 -3.57 -4.90 -5.27
C PRO A 5 -3.65 -5.69 -3.95
N PHE A 6 -4.73 -6.44 -3.70
CA PHE A 6 -4.93 -7.15 -2.44
C PHE A 6 -4.94 -8.66 -2.65
N ASP A 7 -3.87 -9.34 -2.25
CA ASP A 7 -3.78 -10.81 -2.37
C ASP A 7 -4.78 -11.56 -1.47
N ASN A 8 -5.24 -10.93 -0.38
CA ASN A 8 -6.07 -11.56 0.65
C ASN A 8 -7.53 -11.08 0.67
N ILE A 9 -7.90 -10.14 -0.20
CA ILE A 9 -9.27 -9.59 -0.26
C ILE A 9 -9.77 -9.86 -1.66
N SER A 10 -10.89 -10.56 -1.82
CA SER A 10 -11.47 -10.73 -3.15
C SER A 10 -12.09 -9.40 -3.64
N PRO A 11 -12.18 -9.16 -4.95
CA PRO A 11 -12.85 -7.97 -5.47
C PRO A 11 -14.33 -7.86 -5.03
N GLU A 12 -15.00 -8.99 -4.80
CA GLU A 12 -16.38 -9.06 -4.34
C GLU A 12 -16.51 -8.63 -2.87
N ASP A 13 -15.60 -9.10 -2.01
CA ASP A 13 -15.55 -8.70 -0.60
C ASP A 13 -15.22 -7.21 -0.48
N TRP A 14 -14.28 -6.71 -1.30
CA TRP A 14 -13.98 -5.29 -1.36
C TRP A 14 -15.19 -4.47 -1.80
N ALA A 15 -15.92 -4.90 -2.83
CA ALA A 15 -17.11 -4.20 -3.30
C ALA A 15 -18.19 -4.10 -2.22
N ALA A 16 -18.33 -5.14 -1.38
CA ALA A 16 -19.28 -5.20 -0.28
C ALA A 16 -18.92 -4.32 0.94
N LEU A 17 -17.67 -3.85 1.05
CA LEU A 17 -17.26 -2.98 2.15
C LEU A 17 -17.97 -1.61 2.07
N PRO A 18 -18.38 -1.05 3.23
CA PRO A 18 -18.78 0.34 3.35
C PRO A 18 -17.69 1.29 2.83
N ASP A 19 -18.11 2.44 2.29
CA ASP A 19 -17.17 3.44 1.77
C ASP A 19 -16.24 3.99 2.84
N GLU A 20 -16.69 4.05 4.10
CA GLU A 20 -15.86 4.45 5.25
C GLU A 20 -14.72 3.46 5.50
N ASP A 21 -15.00 2.16 5.44
CA ASP A 21 -13.99 1.11 5.63
C ASP A 21 -12.99 1.11 4.46
N LYS A 22 -13.46 1.30 3.23
CA LYS A 22 -12.59 1.46 2.04
C LYS A 22 -11.67 2.67 2.22
N ALA A 23 -12.20 3.82 2.62
CA ALA A 23 -11.43 5.03 2.86
C ALA A 23 -10.37 4.83 3.96
N MET A 24 -10.71 4.11 5.02
CA MET A 24 -9.77 3.74 6.08
C MET A 24 -8.63 2.86 5.54
N ILE A 25 -8.94 1.82 4.77
CA ILE A 25 -7.94 0.91 4.20
C ILE A 25 -7.02 1.65 3.23
N GLU A 26 -7.57 2.53 2.38
CA GLU A 26 -6.80 3.38 1.49
C GLU A 26 -5.87 4.33 2.26
N ALA A 27 -6.36 4.97 3.32
CA ALA A 27 -5.56 5.86 4.16
C ALA A 27 -4.40 5.12 4.85
N LEU A 28 -4.66 3.92 5.39
CA LEU A 28 -3.63 3.08 5.99
C LEU A 28 -2.58 2.62 4.97
N THR A 29 -3.02 2.26 3.76
CA THR A 29 -2.13 1.85 2.67
C THR A 29 -1.22 3.00 2.25
N MET A 30 -1.77 4.20 2.09
CA MET A 30 -1.00 5.40 1.76
C MET A 30 0.01 5.75 2.87
N ALA A 31 -0.39 5.67 4.14
CA ALA A 31 0.50 5.90 5.27
C ALA A 31 1.65 4.88 5.31
N PHE A 32 1.37 3.60 5.06
CA PHE A 32 2.37 2.55 4.99
C PHE A 32 3.37 2.79 3.84
N ILE A 33 2.88 3.09 2.64
CA ILE A 33 3.74 3.39 1.48
C ILE A 33 4.63 4.60 1.77
N ALA A 34 4.07 5.66 2.35
CA ALA A 34 4.82 6.86 2.73
C ALA A 34 5.94 6.54 3.73
N GLU A 35 5.64 5.72 4.75
CA GLU A 35 6.61 5.30 5.76
C GLU A 35 7.70 4.40 5.16
N VAL A 36 7.34 3.43 4.31
CA VAL A 36 8.32 2.57 3.61
C VAL A 36 9.23 3.41 2.72
N ASN A 37 8.68 4.37 1.97
CA ASN A 37 9.47 5.27 1.13
C ASN A 37 10.39 6.17 1.97
N ARG A 38 9.92 6.66 3.11
CA ARG A 38 10.75 7.40 4.08
C ARG A 38 11.92 6.54 4.55
N GLN A 39 11.68 5.31 4.97
CA GLN A 39 12.73 4.39 5.42
C GLN A 39 13.73 4.04 4.30
N ARG A 40 13.25 3.78 3.08
CA ARG A 40 14.11 3.53 1.90
C ARG A 40 15.00 4.72 1.56
N THR A 41 14.50 5.93 1.76
CA THR A 41 15.28 7.16 1.56
C THR A 41 16.34 7.34 2.65
N VAL A 42 16.15 6.74 3.82
CA VAL A 42 17.06 6.83 4.97
C VAL A 42 18.11 5.73 4.97
N ASP A 43 18.01 4.68 4.15
CA ASP A 43 19.06 3.66 4.01
C ASP A 43 20.31 4.26 3.34
N PRO A 44 21.39 4.56 4.09
CA PRO A 44 22.63 5.10 3.55
C PRO A 44 23.55 3.99 2.99
N TYR A 45 23.11 2.72 3.06
CA TYR A 45 23.89 1.54 2.66
C TYR A 45 23.43 0.94 1.32
N LEU A 46 22.39 1.49 0.68
CA LEU A 46 22.14 1.24 -0.74
C LEU A 46 23.23 1.98 -1.55
N ARG A 47 24.41 1.36 -1.66
CA ARG A 47 25.52 1.89 -2.47
C ARG A 47 25.00 2.13 -3.91
N PRO A 48 25.15 3.34 -4.47
CA PRO A 48 24.97 3.53 -5.90
C PRO A 48 26.19 2.90 -6.60
N GLY A 49 25.99 1.71 -7.16
CA GLY A 49 26.97 1.00 -7.99
C GLY A 49 27.40 -0.35 -7.44
N GLU A 50 26.65 -1.39 -7.81
CA GLU A 50 27.21 -2.65 -8.33
C GLU A 50 26.48 -2.99 -9.63
#